data_AF-A0A966VW00-F1
#
_entry.id   AF-A0A966VW00-F1
#
_cell.length_a   1.000
_cell.length_b   1.000
_cell.length_c   1.000
_cell.angle_alpha   90.00
_cell.angle_beta   90.00
_cell.angle_gamma   90.00
#
_symmetry.space_group_name_H-M   'P 1'
#
loop_
_entity.id
_entity.type
_entity.pdbx_description
1 polymer ?
#
loop_
_entity_poly.entity_id
_entity_poly.type
_entity_poly.pdbx_seq_one_letter_code
_entity_poly.pdbx_strand_id
1 'polypeptide(L)' 'MTEKGNESYLGLTFDDFNLNPNRRYAATQKDKLDIAHQHITLNHTITLSKNSNLSTTGYLTYTYR' A
#
# COMPACT_ATOMS: atom_id res chain seq x y z
N MET A 1 1.35 4.83 9.03
CA MET A 1 2.62 4.09 8.80
C MET A 1 3.26 4.72 7.58
N THR A 2 4.59 4.83 7.54
CA THR A 2 5.29 5.44 6.39
C THR A 2 5.96 4.34 5.59
N GLU A 3 5.65 4.27 4.31
CA GLU A 3 6.24 3.31 3.39
C GLU A 3 7.47 3.92 2.72
N LYS A 4 8.59 3.20 2.79
CA LYS A 4 9.83 3.51 2.06
C LYS A 4 9.90 2.63 0.83
N GLY A 5 9.49 3.15 -0.32
CA GLY A 5 9.56 2.45 -1.59
C GLY A 5 11.00 2.41 -2.10
N ASN A 6 11.61 1.23 -2.10
CA ASN A 6 12.88 0.94 -2.78
C ASN A 6 12.54 0.27 -4.13
N GLU A 7 11.87 1.00 -5.04
CA GLU A 7 11.50 0.47 -6.35
C GLU A 7 12.76 0.07 -7.14
N SER A 8 12.96 -1.24 -7.30
CA SER A 8 14.24 -1.81 -7.74
C SER A 8 14.17 -2.53 -9.08
N TYR A 9 13.02 -2.53 -9.77
CA TYR A 9 12.87 -3.33 -10.97
C TYR A 9 12.25 -2.57 -12.14
N LEU A 10 13.10 -2.19 -13.08
CA LEU A 10 12.74 -1.65 -14.39
C LEU A 10 13.20 -2.60 -15.51
N GLY A 11 13.31 -3.91 -15.22
CA GLY A 11 13.75 -4.89 -16.22
C GLY A 11 12.86 -4.84 -17.45
N LEU A 12 13.42 -4.38 -18.56
CA LEU A 12 12.65 -4.18 -19.78
C LEU A 12 12.42 -5.53 -20.50
N THR A 13 13.11 -6.61 -20.11
CA THR A 13 12.97 -7.96 -20.69
C THR A 13 12.95 -9.06 -19.62
N PHE A 14 12.29 -10.18 -19.92
CA PHE A 14 12.26 -11.38 -19.06
C PHE A 14 13.65 -12.01 -18.91
N ASP A 15 14.51 -11.87 -19.92
CA ASP A 15 15.89 -12.37 -19.87
C ASP A 15 16.73 -11.60 -18.85
N ASP A 16 16.55 -10.27 -18.74
CA ASP A 16 17.18 -9.46 -17.70
C ASP A 16 16.70 -9.86 -16.29
N PHE A 17 15.42 -10.25 -16.13
CA PHE A 17 14.90 -10.82 -14.87
C PHE A 17 15.64 -12.11 -14.50
N ASN A 18 15.78 -13.02 -15.46
CA ASN A 18 16.43 -14.33 -15.23
C ASN A 18 17.91 -14.19 -14.91
N LEU A 19 18.59 -13.20 -15.49
CA LEU A 19 20.01 -12.94 -15.26
C LEU A 19 20.28 -12.30 -13.90
N ASN A 20 19.49 -11.29 -13.50
CA ASN A 20 19.60 -10.71 -12.18
C ASN A 20 18.29 -10.03 -11.74
N PRO A 21 17.45 -10.73 -10.95
CA PRO A 21 16.14 -10.22 -10.54
C PRO A 21 16.21 -9.03 -9.58
N ASN A 22 17.39 -8.77 -8.98
CA ASN A 22 17.61 -7.68 -8.02
C ASN A 22 18.44 -6.52 -8.59
N ARG A 23 18.64 -6.46 -9.92
CA ARG A 23 19.47 -5.42 -10.55
C ARG A 23 18.81 -4.04 -10.44
N ARG A 24 19.36 -3.19 -9.56
CA ARG A 24 18.97 -1.77 -9.42
C ARG A 24 19.61 -0.90 -10.50
N TYR A 25 18.86 0.05 -11.07
CA TYR A 25 19.43 1.11 -11.89
C TYR A 25 20.15 2.14 -11.00
N ALA A 26 21.32 2.64 -11.45
CA ALA A 26 22.09 3.65 -10.71
C ALA A 26 21.30 4.95 -10.45
N ALA A 27 20.29 5.24 -11.28
CA ALA A 27 19.39 6.39 -11.12
C ALA A 27 18.36 6.21 -10.00
N THR A 28 17.84 4.98 -9.77
CA THR A 28 16.83 4.71 -8.74
C THR A 28 17.42 4.44 -7.37
N GLN A 29 18.74 4.18 -7.27
CA GLN A 29 19.42 3.92 -5.99
C GLN A 29 19.35 5.11 -5.02
N LYS A 30 19.18 6.34 -5.52
CA LYS A 30 19.02 7.55 -4.71
C LYS A 30 17.57 8.03 -4.62
N ASP A 31 16.65 7.40 -5.34
CA ASP A 31 15.26 7.82 -5.36
C ASP A 31 14.56 7.24 -4.12
N LYS A 32 14.27 8.12 -3.16
CA LYS A 32 13.64 7.75 -1.89
C LYS A 32 12.17 8.10 -1.98
N LEU A 33 11.32 7.11 -2.26
CA LEU A 33 9.88 7.26 -2.14
C LEU A 33 9.51 7.13 -0.66
N ASP A 34 9.21 8.25 -0.01
CA ASP A 34 8.73 8.31 1.37
C ASP A 34 7.26 8.74 1.34
N ILE A 35 6.34 7.80 1.50
CA ILE A 35 4.89 8.07 1.48
C ILE A 35 4.34 7.75 2.85
N ALA A 36 3.78 8.75 3.51
CA ALA A 36 3.07 8.56 4.76
C ALA A 36 1.58 8.36 4.47
N HIS A 37 1.02 7.29 5.03
CA HIS A 37 -0.42 7.04 4.97
C HIS A 37 -0.95 6.75 6.37
N GLN A 38 -2.14 7.26 6.65
CA GLN A 38 -2.91 6.99 7.85
C GLN A 38 -4.24 6.40 7.42
N HIS A 39 -4.61 5.26 8.01
CA HIS A 39 -5.88 4.60 7.74
C HIS A 39 -6.60 4.38 9.06
N ILE A 40 -7.84 4.84 9.13
CA ILE A 40 -8.73 4.68 10.28
C ILE A 40 -9.98 3.97 9.78
N THR A 41 -10.33 2.87 10.45
CA THR A 41 -11.54 2.10 10.17
C THR A 41 -12.42 2.13 11.42
N LEU A 42 -13.68 2.53 11.26
CA LEU A 42 -14.68 2.48 12.32
C LEU A 42 -15.72 1.43 11.95
N ASN A 43 -15.85 0.39 12.78
CA ASN A 43 -16.87 -0.64 12.63
C ASN A 43 -17.94 -0.46 13.71
N HIS A 44 -19.18 -0.35 13.28
CA HIS A 44 -20.34 -0.20 14.14
C HIS A 44 -21.37 -1.26 13.78
N THR A 45 -21.86 -2.01 14.78
CA THR A 45 -22.90 -3.02 14.59
C THR A 45 -23.97 -2.82 15.65
N ILE A 46 -25.22 -2.67 15.21
CA ILE A 46 -26.39 -2.60 16.09
C ILE A 46 -27.41 -3.66 15.70
N THR A 47 -28.02 -4.26 16.71
CA THR A 47 -29.14 -5.18 16.55
C THR A 47 -30.44 -4.40 16.74
N LEU A 48 -31.18 -4.17 15.66
CA LEU A 48 -32.46 -3.44 15.72
C LEU A 48 -33.62 -4.34 16.17
N SER A 49 -33.54 -5.65 15.94
CA SER A 49 -34.57 -6.63 16.31
C SER A 49 -33.98 -8.04 16.31
N LYS A 50 -34.71 -9.05 16.80
CA LYS A 50 -34.27 -10.46 16.85
C LYS A 50 -33.79 -11.04 15.50
N ASN A 51 -34.16 -10.41 14.38
CA ASN A 51 -33.82 -10.85 13.02
C ASN A 51 -33.16 -9.75 12.17
N SER A 52 -32.85 -8.58 12.75
CA SER A 52 -32.34 -7.44 11.99
C SER A 52 -31.11 -6.87 12.64
N ASN A 53 -30.00 -6.92 11.92
CA ASN A 53 -28.74 -6.28 12.28
C ASN A 53 -28.39 -5.23 11.24
N LEU A 54 -27.91 -4.08 11.70
CA LEU A 54 -27.32 -3.06 10.86
C LEU A 54 -25.84 -2.94 11.23
N SER A 55 -24.99 -3.18 10.24
CA SER A 55 -23.56 -2.95 10.35
C SER A 55 -23.18 -1.80 9.44
N THR A 56 -22.41 -0.86 9.98
CA THR A 56 -21.88 0.31 9.29
C THR A 56 -20.37 0.30 9.44
N THR A 57 -19.66 0.41 8.32
CA THR A 57 -18.21 0.58 8.33
C THR A 57 -17.85 1.91 7.69
N GLY A 58 -17.13 2.74 8.43
CA GLY A 58 -16.55 3.98 7.95
C GLY A 58 -15.05 3.81 7.69
N TYR A 59 -14.58 4.35 6.57
CA TYR A 59 -13.17 4.35 6.20
C TYR A 59 -12.68 5.78 6.03
N LEU A 60 -11.57 6.12 6.67
CA LEU A 60 -10.86 7.38 6.49
C LEU A 60 -9.41 7.08 6.15
N THR A 61 -8.97 7.59 5.02
CA THR A 61 -7.58 7.45 4.56
C THR A 61 -7.00 8.83 4.30
N TYR A 62 -5.82 9.08 4.87
CA TYR A 62 -5.07 10.32 4.66
C TYR A 62 -3.66 9.96 4.20
N THR A 63 -3.32 10.39 2.98
CA THR A 63 -2.00 10.14 2.38
C THR A 63 -1.34 11.47 2.08
N TYR A 64 -0.08 11.61 2.47
CA TYR A 64 0.73 12.81 2.25
C TYR A 64 2.18 12.42 1.92
N ARG A 65 2.85 13.31 1.19
CA ARG A 65 4.23 13.15 0.72
C ARG A 65 5.09 14.27 1.29
#